data_AF-A0A7C0WQ82-F1
#
_entry.id   AF-A0A7C0WQ82-F1
#
_cell.length_a   1.000
_cell.length_b   1.000
_cell.length_c   1.000
_cell.angle_alpha   90.00
_cell.angle_beta   90.00
_cell.angle_gamma   90.00
#
_symmetry.space_group_name_H-M   'P 1'
#
loop_
_entity.id
_entity.type
_entity.pdbx_description
1 polymer ?
#
loop_
_entity_poly.entity_id
_entity_poly.type
_entity_poly.pdbx_seq_one_letter_code
_entity_poly.pdbx_strand_id
1 'polypeptide(L)' 'ADMQMIQYTKAGAGPRLGLYVHHTDGEREYAYDRKSSVGKLDKALDMAVANGWIIVDMKKDWKTIFPPEK' A
#
# COMPACT_ATOMS: atom_id res chain seq x y z
N ALA A 1 -2.12 -3.31 9.96
CA ALA A 1 -2.12 -3.56 8.52
C ALA A 1 -3.51 -3.98 8.14
N ASP A 2 -4.09 -3.29 7.18
CA ASP A 2 -5.49 -3.35 6.76
C ASP A 2 -5.81 -4.58 5.91
N MET A 3 -5.13 -5.68 6.22
CA MET A 3 -5.18 -6.97 5.54
C MET A 3 -6.60 -7.54 5.52
N GLN A 4 -7.20 -7.67 6.70
CA GLN A 4 -8.55 -8.17 6.85
C GLN A 4 -9.58 -7.25 6.17
N MET A 5 -9.32 -5.94 6.12
CA MET A 5 -10.20 -4.98 5.45
C MET A 5 -10.22 -5.19 3.93
N ILE A 6 -9.06 -5.39 3.30
CA ILE A 6 -8.99 -5.67 1.86
C ILE A 6 -9.55 -7.06 1.56
N GLN A 7 -9.27 -8.07 2.39
CA GLN A 7 -9.87 -9.40 2.24
C GLN A 7 -11.40 -9.34 2.29
N TYR A 8 -11.96 -8.66 3.28
CA TYR A 8 -13.40 -8.47 3.40
C TYR A 8 -13.98 -7.74 2.19
N THR A 9 -13.31 -6.68 1.75
CA THR A 9 -13.71 -5.92 0.56
C THR A 9 -13.72 -6.83 -0.67
N LYS A 10 -12.70 -7.65 -0.89
CA LYS A 10 -12.57 -8.50 -2.08
C LYS A 10 -13.35 -9.82 -2.03
N ALA A 11 -13.90 -10.20 -0.88
CA ALA A 11 -14.63 -11.46 -0.69
C ALA A 11 -16.03 -11.50 -1.33
N GLY A 12 -16.64 -10.36 -1.62
CA GLY A 12 -17.97 -10.32 -2.26
C GLY A 12 -17.92 -10.31 -3.79
N ALA A 13 -19.04 -10.63 -4.42
CA ALA A 13 -19.19 -10.64 -5.87
C ALA A 13 -19.13 -9.23 -6.50
N GLY A 14 -18.86 -9.18 -7.81
CA GLY A 14 -18.82 -7.97 -8.63
C GLY A 14 -17.43 -7.30 -8.70
N PRO A 15 -17.30 -6.20 -9.47
CA PRO A 15 -16.05 -5.44 -9.57
C PRO A 15 -15.68 -4.79 -8.24
N ARG A 16 -14.47 -5.07 -7.74
CA ARG A 16 -13.97 -4.57 -6.45
C ARG A 16 -12.50 -4.23 -6.49
N LEU A 17 -12.13 -3.14 -5.82
CA LEU A 17 -10.76 -2.63 -5.75
C LEU A 17 -10.14 -2.95 -4.39
N GLY A 18 -8.93 -3.48 -4.42
CA GLY A 18 -8.06 -3.65 -3.26
C GLY A 18 -6.69 -3.13 -3.61
N LEU A 19 -6.18 -2.16 -2.84
CA LEU A 19 -4.94 -1.46 -3.12
C LEU A 19 -4.18 -1.17 -1.82
N TYR A 20 -2.87 -1.37 -1.85
CA TYR A 20 -1.95 -0.90 -0.82
C TYR A 20 -1.06 0.21 -1.34
N VAL A 21 -0.85 1.23 -0.52
CA VAL A 21 0.17 2.25 -0.74
C VAL A 21 1.44 1.79 -0.03
N HIS A 22 2.50 1.59 -0.81
CA HIS A 22 3.83 1.29 -0.30
C HIS A 22 4.63 2.60 -0.20
N HIS A 23 4.88 3.00 1.05
CA HIS A 23 5.66 4.18 1.40
C HIS A 23 7.15 3.94 1.13
N THR A 24 7.55 4.03 -0.13
CA THR A 24 8.92 3.82 -0.62
C THR A 24 9.73 5.11 -0.72
N ASP A 25 9.09 6.26 -0.52
CA ASP A 25 9.70 7.56 -0.76
C ASP A 25 10.16 8.22 0.54
N GLY A 26 11.42 8.01 0.90
CA GLY A 26 12.03 8.63 2.10
C GLY A 26 12.56 10.04 1.88
N GLU A 27 12.50 10.56 0.65
CA GLU A 27 12.97 11.90 0.30
C GLU A 27 11.82 12.91 0.33
N ARG A 28 10.67 12.53 -0.25
CA ARG A 28 9.45 13.34 -0.31
C ARG A 28 8.46 13.00 0.80
N GLU A 29 8.63 11.87 1.48
CA GLU A 29 7.82 11.40 2.61
C GLU A 29 8.69 10.51 3.52
N TYR A 30 8.10 9.64 4.35
CA TYR A 30 8.78 8.69 5.20
C TYR A 30 8.80 7.31 4.55
N ALA A 31 9.99 6.81 4.22
CA ALA A 31 10.13 5.44 3.76
C ALA A 31 9.94 4.46 4.94
N TYR A 32 8.84 3.72 4.93
CA TYR A 32 8.63 2.59 5.84
C TYR A 32 8.82 1.29 5.06
N ASP A 33 10.08 0.89 4.93
CA ASP A 33 10.52 -0.39 4.34
C ASP A 33 10.54 -1.52 5.40
N ARG A 34 10.72 -2.76 4.93
CA ARG A 34 10.95 -4.04 5.66
C ARG A 34 11.73 -3.95 6.99
N LYS A 35 12.54 -2.93 7.23
CA LYS A 35 13.30 -2.71 8.48
C LYS A 35 12.59 -1.84 9.52
N SER A 36 11.43 -1.27 9.22
CA SER A 36 10.62 -0.56 10.22
C SER A 36 10.09 -1.58 11.22
N SER A 37 10.38 -1.37 12.51
CA SER A 37 9.98 -2.20 13.66
C SER A 37 8.46 -2.37 13.83
N VAL A 38 7.66 -1.79 12.92
CA VAL A 38 6.22 -1.99 12.75
C VAL A 38 5.97 -3.11 11.70
N GLY A 39 6.38 -4.33 12.04
CA GLY A 39 6.29 -5.53 11.20
C GLY A 39 4.86 -6.06 10.97
N LYS A 40 4.03 -5.32 10.23
CA LYS A 40 2.72 -5.81 9.74
C LYS A 40 2.51 -5.62 8.23
N LEU A 41 3.30 -4.79 7.56
CA LEU A 41 3.11 -4.51 6.13
C LEU A 41 3.70 -5.61 5.23
N ASP A 42 4.75 -6.32 5.67
CA ASP A 42 5.43 -7.36 4.89
C ASP A 42 4.49 -8.50 4.48
N LYS A 43 3.75 -9.07 5.44
CA LYS A 43 2.73 -10.10 5.16
C LYS A 43 1.60 -9.58 4.25
N ALA A 44 1.26 -8.29 4.37
CA ALA A 44 0.21 -7.70 3.54
C ALA A 44 0.69 -7.52 2.09
N LEU A 45 1.97 -7.22 1.87
CA LEU A 45 2.58 -7.13 0.54
C LEU A 45 2.67 -8.51 -0.12
N ASP A 46 3.16 -9.53 0.59
CA ASP A 46 3.21 -10.90 0.07
C ASP A 46 1.82 -11.42 -0.30
N MET A 47 0.83 -11.18 0.56
CA MET A 47 -0.55 -11.55 0.25
C MET A 47 -1.15 -10.69 -0.86
N ALA A 48 -0.81 -9.41 -0.97
CA ALA A 48 -1.29 -8.58 -2.07
C ALA A 48 -0.81 -9.14 -3.41
N VAL A 49 0.47 -9.52 -3.51
CA VAL A 49 1.00 -10.22 -4.69
C VAL A 49 0.26 -11.54 -4.92
N ALA A 50 0.10 -12.37 -3.89
CA ALA A 50 -0.57 -13.67 -4.01
C ALA A 50 -2.06 -13.57 -4.41
N ASN A 51 -2.75 -12.50 -4.01
CA ASN A 51 -4.18 -12.28 -4.28
C ASN A 51 -4.42 -11.31 -5.47
N GLY A 52 -3.35 -10.89 -6.17
CA GLY A 52 -3.44 -9.95 -7.29
C GLY A 52 -4.00 -8.58 -6.92
N TRP A 53 -3.78 -8.13 -5.68
CA TRP A 53 -4.14 -6.78 -5.25
C TRP A 53 -3.09 -5.77 -5.72
N ILE A 54 -3.52 -4.53 -5.93
CA ILE A 54 -2.66 -3.49 -6.48
C ILE A 54 -1.74 -2.98 -5.37
N ILE A 55 -0.46 -2.80 -5.69
CA ILE A 55 0.51 -2.15 -4.81
C ILE A 55 1.01 -0.90 -5.55
N VAL A 56 0.84 0.25 -4.93
CA VAL A 56 1.31 1.54 -5.45
C VAL A 56 2.62 1.90 -4.77
N ASP A 57 3.67 2.11 -5.54
CA ASP A 57 4.99 2.55 -5.08
C ASP A 57 5.01 4.09 -5.07
N MET A 58 4.97 4.71 -3.89
CA MET A 58 4.89 6.17 -3.79
C MET A 58 6.03 6.89 -4.53
N LYS A 59 7.25 6.34 -4.48
CA LYS A 59 8.41 6.93 -5.14
C LYS A 59 8.26 6.92 -6.66
N LYS A 60 7.75 5.83 -7.23
CA LYS A 60 7.68 5.63 -8.69
C LYS A 60 6.38 6.13 -9.31
N ASP A 61 5.26 5.94 -8.64
CA ASP A 61 3.94 6.09 -9.24
C ASP A 61 3.34 7.48 -9.00
N TRP A 62 3.78 8.19 -7.95
CA TRP A 62 3.23 9.51 -7.61
C TRP A 62 4.14 10.64 -8.08
N LYS A 63 3.57 11.53 -8.90
CA LYS A 63 4.23 12.76 -9.34
C LYS A 63 4.37 13.78 -8.20
N THR A 64 3.36 13.86 -7.34
CA THR A 64 3.27 14.83 -6.23
C THR A 64 2.75 14.11 -4.98
N ILE A 65 3.40 14.31 -3.84
CA ILE A 65 3.01 13.69 -2.55
C ILE A 65 2.04 14.59 -1.78
N PHE A 66 2.39 15.87 -1.62
CA PHE A 66 1.60 16.85 -0.86
C PHE A 66 1.02 17.92 -1.79
N PRO A 67 -0.17 18.48 -1.48
CA PRO A 67 -0.69 19.62 -2.21
C PRO A 67 0.24 20.84 -2.07
N PRO A 68 0.21 21.80 -3.03
CA PRO A 68 0.95 23.05 -2.89
C PRO A 68 0.49 23.83 -1.65
N GLU A 69 1.40 24.63 -1.07
CA GLU A 69 1.05 25.56 0.01
C GLU A 69 -0.06 26.53 -0.46
N LYS A 70 -0.95 26.89 0.46
CA LYS A 70 -2.10 27.76 0.18
C LYS A 70 -1.70 29.22 0.06
#